data_AF-A0A1V9HFF0-F1
#
_entry.id   AF-A0A1V9HFF0-F1
#
_cell.length_a   1.000
_cell.length_b   1.000
_cell.length_c   1.000
_cell.angle_alpha   90.00
_cell.angle_beta   90.00
_cell.angle_gamma   90.00
#
_symmetry.space_group_name_H-M   'P 1'
#
loop_
_entity.id
_entity.type
_entity.pdbx_description
1 polymer ?
#
loop_
_entity_poly.entity_id
_entity_poly.type
_entity_poly.pdbx_seq_one_letter_code
_entity_poly.pdbx_strand_id
1 'polypeptide(L)'
;MNIANQITARTVTVTSGDSGRATSNVSVELSGRPDPRWQSCFHFVVQGRDGFYMEGRPIFDQSNVEGVVRTGHVDAFRHELPEVLALTNTLARAQAIKDADRR
;
A
#
# COMPACT_ATOMS: atom_id res chain seq x y z
N MET A 1 -10.30 20.37 -11.62
CA MET A 1 -9.83 18.97 -11.76
C MET A 1 -8.58 18.84 -10.92
N ASN A 2 -8.66 18.23 -9.74
CA ASN A 2 -7.52 18.18 -8.83
C ASN A 2 -6.61 17.03 -9.33
N ILE A 3 -5.43 17.37 -9.83
CA ILE A 3 -4.38 16.38 -10.09
C ILE A 3 -4.12 15.72 -8.74
N ALA A 4 -4.56 14.47 -8.57
CA ALA A 4 -4.34 13.73 -7.35
C ALA A 4 -2.82 13.67 -7.12
N ASN A 5 -2.35 14.37 -6.08
CA ASN A 5 -0.97 14.34 -5.64
C ASN A 5 -0.53 12.88 -5.50
N GLN A 6 0.68 12.57 -5.97
CA GLN A 6 1.21 11.22 -5.85
C GLN A 6 1.37 10.87 -4.37
N ILE A 7 0.73 9.80 -3.94
CA ILE A 7 0.93 9.26 -2.59
C ILE A 7 2.23 8.46 -2.58
N THR A 8 3.15 8.82 -1.70
CA THR A 8 4.45 8.17 -1.50
C THR A 8 4.59 7.71 -0.05
N ALA A 9 5.55 6.84 0.24
CA ALA A 9 5.91 6.50 1.62
C ALA A 9 6.78 7.63 2.21
N ARG A 10 6.50 8.01 3.46
CA ARG A 10 7.32 8.90 4.27
C ARG A 10 8.19 8.11 5.24
N THR A 11 7.56 7.23 5.99
CA THR A 11 8.18 6.49 7.09
C THR A 11 7.73 5.04 7.01
N VAL A 12 8.66 4.09 7.16
CA VAL A 12 8.35 2.65 7.26
C VAL A 12 8.83 2.15 8.62
N THR A 13 7.89 1.89 9.51
CA THR A 13 8.12 1.34 10.83
C THR A 13 7.91 -0.17 10.79
N VAL A 14 8.84 -0.92 11.37
CA VAL A 14 8.77 -2.38 11.44
C VAL A 14 8.90 -2.80 12.90
N THR A 15 7.97 -3.60 13.38
CA THR A 15 7.99 -4.18 14.73
C THR A 15 7.91 -5.70 14.64
N SER A 16 8.48 -6.38 15.62
CA SER A 16 8.41 -7.85 15.72
C SER A 16 6.95 -8.29 15.85
N GLY A 17 6.57 -9.36 15.14
CA GLY A 17 5.24 -9.98 15.30
C GLY A 17 5.10 -10.65 16.67
N ASP A 18 3.89 -10.60 17.22
CA ASP A 18 3.58 -11.02 18.60
C ASP A 18 3.27 -12.52 18.75
N SER A 19 3.12 -13.22 17.63
CA SER A 19 2.83 -14.67 17.60
C SER A 19 4.08 -15.41 17.19
N GLY A 20 4.36 -16.59 17.76
CA GLY A 20 5.56 -17.41 17.50
C GLY A 20 5.81 -17.89 16.06
N ARG A 21 5.22 -17.23 15.05
CA ARG A 21 5.60 -17.28 13.63
C ARG A 21 6.61 -16.17 13.32
N ALA A 22 7.49 -16.42 12.37
CA ALA A 22 8.47 -15.43 11.86
C ALA A 22 7.79 -14.36 10.99
N THR A 23 7.02 -13.48 11.63
CA THR A 23 6.32 -12.34 11.02
C THR A 23 6.74 -11.02 11.65
N SER A 24 6.62 -9.93 10.90
CA SER A 24 6.85 -8.57 11.35
C SER A 24 5.65 -7.71 11.01
N ASN A 25 5.20 -6.88 11.95
CA ASN A 25 4.19 -5.86 11.66
C ASN A 25 4.89 -4.69 10.96
N VAL A 26 4.29 -4.19 9.89
CA VAL A 26 4.77 -3.02 9.16
C VAL A 26 3.71 -1.94 9.21
N SER A 27 4.14 -0.71 9.48
CA SER A 27 3.32 0.48 9.38
C SER A 27 4.01 1.46 8.46
N VAL A 28 3.31 1.92 7.43
CA VAL A 28 3.82 2.86 6.44
C VAL A 28 3.03 4.15 6.54
N GLU A 29 3.72 5.23 6.92
CA GLU A 29 3.19 6.58 6.84
C GLU A 29 3.24 7.04 5.37
N LEU A 30 2.12 7.49 4.86
CA LEU A 30 1.92 7.95 3.50
C LEU A 30 1.97 9.49 3.43
N SER A 31 2.37 10.02 2.28
CA SER A 31 2.47 11.47 2.05
C SER A 31 1.13 12.21 2.04
N GLY A 32 0.02 11.47 1.94
CA GLY A 32 -1.34 11.98 2.01
C GLY A 32 -2.33 10.89 2.38
N ARG A 33 -3.55 11.28 2.76
CA ARG A 33 -4.64 10.37 3.11
C ARG A 33 -5.20 9.70 1.83
N PRO A 34 -5.10 8.37 1.67
CA PRO A 34 -5.64 7.68 0.52
C PRO A 34 -7.17 7.67 0.55
N ASP A 35 -7.79 8.09 -0.54
CA ASP A 35 -9.24 7.97 -0.73
C ASP A 35 -9.65 6.50 -0.98
N PRO A 36 -10.96 6.16 -0.88
CA PRO A 36 -11.42 4.79 -1.07
C PRO A 36 -11.07 4.15 -2.43
N ARG A 37 -10.95 4.96 -3.49
CA ARG A 37 -10.55 4.48 -4.82
C ARG A 37 -9.09 4.07 -4.79
N TRP A 38 -8.23 4.91 -4.24
CA TRP A 38 -6.80 4.61 -4.09
C TRP A 38 -6.59 3.37 -3.21
N GLN A 39 -7.29 3.26 -2.08
CA GLN A 39 -7.20 2.09 -1.18
C GLN A 39 -7.58 0.79 -1.92
N SER A 40 -8.63 0.83 -2.74
CA SER A 40 -9.06 -0.32 -3.55
C SER A 40 -8.02 -0.70 -4.60
N CYS A 41 -7.40 0.29 -5.27
CA CYS A 41 -6.30 0.05 -6.19
C CYS A 41 -5.08 -0.54 -5.48
N PHE A 42 -4.76 -0.08 -4.25
CA PHE A 42 -3.65 -0.62 -3.47
C PHE A 42 -3.90 -2.11 -3.21
N HIS A 43 -5.07 -2.47 -2.65
CA HIS A 43 -5.46 -3.86 -2.42
C HIS A 43 -5.35 -4.73 -3.66
N PHE A 44 -5.75 -4.21 -4.83
CA PHE A 44 -5.64 -4.95 -6.07
C PHE A 44 -4.17 -5.21 -6.46
N VAL A 45 -3.34 -4.16 -6.45
CA VAL A 45 -1.91 -4.27 -6.79
C VAL A 45 -1.23 -5.31 -5.93
N VAL A 46 -1.53 -5.27 -4.64
CA VAL A 46 -0.83 -6.10 -3.69
C VAL A 46 -1.35 -7.53 -3.60
N GLN A 47 -2.63 -7.77 -3.86
CA GLN A 47 -3.16 -9.13 -4.07
C GLN A 47 -2.58 -9.77 -5.34
N GLY A 48 -2.28 -8.97 -6.36
CA GLY A 48 -1.68 -9.42 -7.61
C GLY A 48 -0.17 -9.64 -7.56
N ARG A 49 0.51 -9.32 -6.45
CA ARG A 49 1.94 -9.60 -6.25
C ARG A 49 2.14 -10.91 -5.50
N ASP A 50 2.99 -11.76 -6.04
CA ASP A 50 3.32 -13.04 -5.42
C ASP A 50 4.07 -12.86 -4.09
N GLY A 51 3.63 -13.60 -3.06
CA GLY A 51 4.43 -14.15 -1.95
C GLY A 51 5.08 -13.22 -0.92
N PHE A 52 5.29 -11.93 -1.21
CA PHE A 52 6.26 -11.12 -0.46
C PHE A 52 5.70 -9.91 0.26
N TYR A 53 4.61 -9.33 -0.21
CA TYR A 53 4.30 -7.96 0.20
C TYR A 53 3.60 -7.86 1.58
N MET A 54 2.50 -8.56 1.86
CA MET A 54 1.84 -8.63 3.17
C MET A 54 1.00 -9.91 3.33
N GLU A 55 0.98 -10.45 4.55
CA GLU A 55 0.07 -11.48 5.01
C GLU A 55 -1.29 -10.85 5.34
N GLY A 56 -2.30 -11.19 4.55
CA GLY A 56 -3.66 -10.67 4.73
C GLY A 56 -3.88 -9.31 4.08
N ARG A 57 -5.02 -8.69 4.41
CA ARG A 57 -5.44 -7.43 3.82
C ARG A 57 -4.88 -6.26 4.65
N PRO A 58 -4.20 -5.28 4.03
CA PRO A 58 -3.70 -4.12 4.75
C PRO A 58 -4.85 -3.31 5.35
N ILE A 59 -4.60 -2.64 6.46
CA ILE A 59 -5.55 -1.76 7.14
C ILE A 59 -5.11 -0.32 6.91
N PHE A 60 -6.06 0.54 6.57
CA PHE A 60 -5.81 1.97 6.40
C PHE A 60 -6.39 2.73 7.59
N ASP A 61 -5.55 3.56 8.22
CA ASP A 61 -5.99 4.56 9.19
C ASP A 61 -5.36 5.90 8.86
N GLN A 62 -6.21 6.89 8.52
CA GLN A 62 -5.77 8.20 8.04
C GLN A 62 -4.71 8.09 6.93
N SER A 63 -3.49 8.56 7.16
CA SER A 63 -2.35 8.49 6.25
C SER A 63 -1.43 7.29 6.53
N ASN A 64 -1.86 6.32 7.33
CA ASN A 64 -1.09 5.11 7.61
C ASN A 64 -1.70 3.89 6.91
N VAL A 65 -0.83 3.01 6.43
CA VAL A 65 -1.21 1.66 6.02
C VAL A 65 -0.42 0.65 6.84
N GLU A 66 -1.16 -0.29 7.44
CA GLU A 66 -0.63 -1.31 8.32
C GLU A 66 -0.83 -2.69 7.72
N GLY A 67 0.10 -3.59 7.99
CA GLY A 67 -0.02 -4.99 7.64
C GLY A 67 1.06 -5.84 8.28
N VAL A 68 1.05 -7.12 7.92
CA VAL A 68 2.00 -8.11 8.43
C VAL A 68 2.85 -8.57 7.27
N VAL A 69 4.16 -8.75 7.44
CA VAL A 69 5.05 -9.35 6.43
C VAL A 69 5.83 -10.48 7.07
N ARG A 70 6.32 -11.44 6.28
CA ARG A 70 7.26 -12.45 6.84
C ARG A 70 8.56 -11.76 7.21
N THR A 71 9.17 -12.14 8.34
CA THR A 71 10.40 -11.50 8.83
C THR A 71 11.54 -11.54 7.79
N GLY A 72 11.66 -12.62 7.03
CA GLY A 72 12.64 -12.75 5.95
C GLY A 72 12.35 -11.92 4.69
N HIS A 73 11.19 -11.27 4.60
CA HIS A 73 10.74 -10.49 3.45
C HIS A 73 10.63 -8.98 3.73
N VAL A 74 11.00 -8.51 4.92
CA VAL A 74 10.92 -7.08 5.30
C VAL A 74 11.72 -6.19 4.34
N ASP A 75 12.92 -6.61 3.95
CA ASP A 75 13.77 -5.81 3.07
C ASP A 75 13.25 -5.80 1.64
N ALA A 76 12.74 -6.93 1.14
CA ALA A 76 12.06 -7.01 -0.15
C ALA A 76 10.81 -6.10 -0.16
N PHE A 77 10.00 -6.14 0.90
CA PHE A 77 8.86 -5.25 1.09
C PHE A 77 9.27 -3.77 1.00
N ARG A 78 10.30 -3.35 1.75
CA ARG A 78 10.80 -1.97 1.71
C ARG A 78 11.30 -1.56 0.33
N HIS A 79 11.99 -2.47 -0.36
CA HIS A 79 12.52 -2.22 -1.69
C HIS A 79 11.41 -2.06 -2.74
N GLU A 80 10.36 -2.87 -2.66
CA GLU A 80 9.25 -2.87 -3.62
C GLU A 80 8.18 -1.80 -3.34
N LEU A 81 8.08 -1.33 -2.09
CA LEU A 81 7.04 -0.39 -1.65
C LEU A 81 6.91 0.86 -2.55
N PRO A 82 7.99 1.56 -2.96
CA PRO A 82 7.88 2.71 -3.86
C PRO A 82 7.20 2.37 -5.20
N GLU A 83 7.50 1.21 -5.75
CA GLU A 83 6.93 0.74 -7.02
C GLU A 83 5.44 0.39 -6.85
N VAL A 84 5.10 -0.30 -5.76
CA VAL A 84 3.69 -0.61 -5.41
C VAL A 84 2.87 0.67 -5.30
N LEU A 85 3.40 1.71 -4.63
CA LEU A 85 2.74 3.00 -4.51
C LEU A 85 2.62 3.71 -5.87
N ALA A 86 3.65 3.66 -6.71
CA ALA A 86 3.62 4.24 -8.05
C ALA A 86 2.56 3.58 -8.95
N LEU A 87 2.47 2.24 -8.93
CA LEU A 87 1.46 1.50 -9.67
C LEU A 87 0.05 1.80 -9.15
N THR A 88 -0.11 1.85 -7.82
CA THR A 88 -1.38 2.21 -7.18
C THR A 88 -1.86 3.60 -7.61
N ASN A 89 -0.97 4.60 -7.58
CA ASN A 89 -1.27 5.96 -8.05
C ASN A 89 -1.70 5.97 -9.53
N THR A 90 -1.05 5.16 -10.36
CA THR A 90 -1.37 5.05 -11.79
C THR A 90 -2.76 4.45 -12.02
N LEU A 91 -3.08 3.35 -11.33
CA LEU A 91 -4.40 2.72 -11.41
C LEU A 91 -5.50 3.63 -10.87
N ALA A 92 -5.28 4.28 -9.72
CA ALA A 92 -6.26 5.19 -9.13
C ALA A 92 -6.57 6.38 -10.07
N ARG A 93 -5.54 6.91 -10.75
CA ARG A 93 -5.73 7.94 -11.80
C ARG A 93 -6.49 7.41 -13.01
N ALA A 94 -6.14 6.23 -13.52
CA ALA A 94 -6.84 5.63 -14.66
C ALA A 94 -8.33 5.39 -14.35
N GLN A 95 -8.66 4.90 -13.16
CA GLN A 95 -10.05 4.73 -12.71
C GLN A 95 -10.78 6.08 -12.61
N ALA A 96 -10.13 7.12 -12.08
CA ALA A 96 -10.72 8.45 -12.00
C ALA A 96 -11.05 9.05 -13.38
N ILE A 97 -10.17 8.87 -14.37
CA ILE A 97 -10.41 9.30 -15.76
C ILE A 97 -11.59 8.52 -16.35
N LYS A 98 -11.57 7.19 -16.23
CA LYS A 98 -12.66 6.32 -16.71
C LYS A 98 -14.02 6.67 -16.09
N ASP A 99 -14.06 7.01 -14.80
CA ASP A 99 -15.28 7.42 -14.12
C ASP A 99 -15.78 8.80 -14.58
N ALA A 100 -14.88 9.68 -15.01
CA ALA A 100 -15.21 11.01 -15.53
C ALA A 100 -15.80 10.93 -16.94
N ASP A 101 -15.24 10.08 -17.81
CA ASP A 101 -15.73 9.86 -19.18
C ASP A 101 -17.12 9.21 -19.23
N ARG A 102 -17.57 8.62 -18.12
CA ARG A 102 -18.91 8.02 -17.98
C ARG A 102 -20.01 9.01 -17.56
N ARG A 103 -19.65 10.25 -17.22
CA ARG A 103 -20.58 11.30 -16.77
C ARG A 103 -20.81 12.33 -17.85
#